data_AF-A0ABD2INH6-F1
#
_entry.id   AF-A0ABD2INH6-F1
#
_cell.length_a   1.000
_cell.length_b   1.000
_cell.length_c   1.000
_cell.angle_alpha   90.00
_cell.angle_beta   90.00
_cell.angle_gamma   90.00
#
_symmetry.space_group_name_H-M   'P 1'
#
loop_
_entity.id
_entity.type
_entity.pdbx_description
1 polymer ?
#
loop_
_entity_poly.entity_id
_entity_poly.type
_entity_poly.pdbx_seq_one_letter_code
_entity_poly.pdbx_strand_id
1 'polypeptide(L)'
;MYKHIYGKQGSDHAKTRSAIRTTMRDLVKGVNNIYENTDFHRIKGINFAIQRTTVYAPETCVVGVGGFSKNPFCAEDMDAYGLVHALTKTSNSTTFCLVYLLMHRDLHDNKWGRAWQAAPSDNDRGICQRNNTGFVTLINEGEQATLLMSKLTLAHEFGHSLGSPSTHSRRPPTSRIWRQNKSLLLLHYV
;
A
#
# COMPACT_ATOMS: atom_id res chain seq x y z
N MET A 1 -0.11 11.46 7.72
CA MET A 1 -1.46 10.87 7.91
C MET A 1 -1.96 10.83 9.34
N TYR A 2 -1.31 10.15 10.30
CA TYR A 2 -1.88 10.06 11.67
C TYR A 2 -2.11 11.45 12.27
N LYS A 3 -1.08 12.31 12.21
CA LYS A 3 -1.14 13.74 12.60
C LYS A 3 -2.30 14.49 11.92
N HIS A 4 -2.49 14.25 10.61
CA HIS A 4 -3.53 14.92 9.80
C HIS A 4 -4.96 14.53 10.21
N ILE A 5 -5.20 13.26 10.58
CA ILE A 5 -6.51 12.82 11.05
C ILE A 5 -6.72 13.17 12.53
N TYR A 6 -5.66 13.15 13.36
CA TYR A 6 -5.75 13.38 14.80
C TYR A 6 -6.41 14.71 15.18
N GLY A 7 -5.99 15.82 14.56
CA GLY A 7 -6.63 17.12 14.77
C GLY A 7 -8.10 17.15 14.35
N LYS A 8 -8.45 16.45 13.25
CA LYS A 8 -9.83 16.33 12.75
C LYS A 8 -10.74 15.47 13.63
N GLN A 9 -10.18 14.66 14.54
CA GLN A 9 -10.91 13.79 15.47
C GLN A 9 -10.97 14.33 16.90
N GLY A 10 -10.66 15.63 17.09
CA GLY A 10 -10.67 16.26 18.41
C GLY A 10 -9.58 15.73 19.34
N SER A 11 -8.40 15.39 18.79
CA SER A 11 -7.25 14.85 19.54
C SER A 11 -7.53 13.52 20.26
N ASP A 12 -8.44 12.70 19.71
CA ASP A 12 -8.78 11.39 20.25
C ASP A 12 -8.02 10.28 19.50
N HIS A 13 -7.09 9.61 20.18
CA HIS A 13 -6.28 8.54 19.59
C HIS A 13 -7.10 7.33 19.11
N ALA A 14 -8.22 7.01 19.76
CA ALA A 14 -9.07 5.87 19.42
C ALA A 14 -9.94 6.18 18.20
N LYS A 15 -10.59 7.35 18.16
CA LYS A 15 -11.31 7.84 16.98
C LYS A 15 -10.38 7.98 15.79
N THR A 16 -9.18 8.50 15.99
CA THR A 16 -8.13 8.58 14.95
C THR A 16 -7.81 7.21 14.38
N ARG A 17 -7.49 6.21 15.22
CA ARG A 17 -7.24 4.82 14.76
C ARG A 17 -8.47 4.19 14.09
N SER A 18 -9.70 4.55 14.48
CA SER A 18 -10.94 4.07 13.87
C SER A 18 -11.20 4.67 12.48
N ALA A 19 -11.06 6.00 12.35
CA ALA A 19 -11.16 6.71 11.08
C ALA A 19 -10.14 6.17 10.07
N ILE A 20 -8.89 6.00 10.50
CA ILE A 20 -7.79 5.41 9.72
C ILE A 20 -8.14 4.03 9.13
N ARG A 21 -8.68 3.12 9.96
CA ARG A 21 -9.11 1.79 9.51
C ARG A 21 -10.36 1.84 8.63
N THR A 22 -11.17 2.88 8.76
CA THR A 22 -12.35 3.10 7.90
C THR A 22 -11.90 3.54 6.50
N THR A 23 -11.01 4.53 6.40
CA THR A 23 -10.37 4.92 5.13
C THR A 23 -9.77 3.71 4.40
N MET A 24 -9.01 2.85 5.09
CA MET A 24 -8.47 1.62 4.49
C MET A 24 -9.55 0.72 3.89
N ARG A 25 -10.62 0.46 4.63
CA ARG A 25 -11.74 -0.38 4.18
C ARG A 25 -12.46 0.23 2.99
N ASP A 26 -12.67 1.54 2.98
CA ASP A 26 -13.33 2.26 1.89
C ASP A 26 -12.51 2.27 0.61
N LEU A 27 -11.16 2.37 0.72
CA LEU A 27 -10.27 2.24 -0.43
C LEU A 27 -10.31 0.81 -1.00
N VAL A 28 -10.16 -0.22 -0.16
CA VAL A 28 -10.22 -1.63 -0.61
C VAL A 28 -11.57 -1.98 -1.21
N LYS A 29 -12.68 -1.50 -0.63
CA LYS A 29 -14.02 -1.66 -1.22
C LYS A 29 -14.10 -1.03 -2.62
N GLY A 30 -13.43 0.12 -2.83
CA GLY A 30 -13.30 0.73 -4.14
C GLY A 30 -12.48 -0.10 -5.13
N VAL A 31 -11.36 -0.68 -4.69
CA VAL A 31 -10.53 -1.58 -5.50
C VAL A 31 -11.32 -2.85 -5.87
N ASN A 32 -12.00 -3.48 -4.92
CA ASN A 32 -12.81 -4.68 -5.18
C ASN A 32 -13.91 -4.40 -6.21
N ASN A 33 -14.58 -3.25 -6.15
CA ASN A 33 -15.58 -2.87 -7.15
C ASN A 33 -15.01 -2.83 -8.59
N ILE A 34 -13.72 -2.53 -8.77
CA ILE A 34 -13.04 -2.59 -10.07
C ILE A 34 -12.68 -4.05 -10.42
N TYR A 35 -12.00 -4.75 -9.51
CA TYR A 35 -11.41 -6.07 -9.78
C TYR A 35 -12.42 -7.22 -9.85
N GLU A 36 -13.52 -7.16 -9.10
CA GLU A 36 -14.58 -8.17 -9.12
C GLU A 36 -15.30 -8.19 -10.47
N ASN A 37 -15.51 -7.00 -11.04
CA ASN A 37 -16.24 -6.76 -12.29
C ASN A 37 -15.36 -6.86 -13.56
N THR A 38 -14.05 -7.10 -13.42
CA THR A 38 -13.12 -7.18 -14.55
C THR A 38 -12.89 -8.63 -15.01
N ASP A 39 -12.83 -8.85 -16.33
CA ASP A 39 -12.55 -10.15 -16.96
C ASP A 39 -11.06 -10.27 -17.34
N PHE A 40 -10.25 -10.85 -16.45
CA PHE A 40 -8.84 -11.13 -16.71
C PHE A 40 -8.67 -12.46 -17.47
N HIS A 41 -9.13 -12.49 -18.73
CA HIS A 41 -9.11 -13.68 -19.60
C HIS A 41 -9.73 -14.94 -18.95
N ARG A 42 -11.02 -14.85 -18.60
CA ARG A 42 -11.84 -15.84 -17.89
C ARG A 42 -11.61 -15.92 -16.37
N ILE A 43 -10.73 -15.09 -15.81
CA ILE A 43 -10.56 -14.95 -14.37
C ILE A 43 -11.35 -13.72 -13.91
N LYS A 44 -12.39 -13.93 -13.09
CA LYS A 44 -13.37 -12.94 -12.63
C LYS A 44 -13.52 -13.01 -11.11
N GLY A 45 -14.15 -12.00 -10.51
CA GLY A 45 -14.46 -12.02 -9.07
C GLY A 45 -13.22 -11.86 -8.19
N ILE A 46 -12.18 -11.17 -8.67
CA ILE A 46 -10.96 -10.93 -7.89
C ILE A 46 -11.26 -9.92 -6.79
N ASN A 47 -11.09 -10.33 -5.54
CA ASN A 47 -11.39 -9.54 -4.34
C ASN A 47 -10.19 -9.56 -3.39
N PHE A 48 -9.93 -8.41 -2.75
CA PHE A 48 -8.94 -8.25 -1.70
C PHE A 48 -9.65 -8.03 -0.35
N ALA A 49 -9.29 -8.83 0.65
CA ALA A 49 -9.77 -8.67 2.03
C ALA A 49 -8.64 -8.17 2.94
N ILE A 50 -8.91 -7.21 3.83
CA ILE A 50 -7.93 -6.76 4.83
C ILE A 50 -7.84 -7.79 5.96
N GLN A 51 -6.69 -8.48 6.08
CA GLN A 51 -6.47 -9.48 7.14
C GLN A 51 -5.92 -8.88 8.44
N ARG A 52 -5.10 -7.83 8.34
CA ARG A 52 -4.50 -7.13 9.48
C ARG A 52 -4.32 -5.65 9.13
N THR A 53 -4.31 -4.80 10.15
CA THR A 53 -3.95 -3.38 10.04
C THR A 53 -2.95 -3.01 11.12
N THR A 54 -1.83 -2.41 10.76
CA THR A 54 -0.94 -1.74 11.72
C THR A 54 -1.07 -0.23 11.51
N VAL A 55 -1.33 0.50 12.58
CA VAL A 55 -1.41 1.96 12.56
C VAL A 55 -0.27 2.50 13.41
N TYR A 56 0.77 2.99 12.73
CA TYR A 56 1.84 3.73 13.36
C TYR A 56 1.36 5.15 13.68
N ALA A 57 1.96 5.75 14.70
CA ALA A 57 1.60 7.07 15.24
C ALA A 57 2.90 7.78 15.69
N PRO A 58 2.91 9.11 15.90
CA PRO A 58 4.15 9.87 16.17
C PRO A 58 4.99 9.32 17.32
N GLU A 59 4.34 8.75 18.33
CA GLU A 59 4.96 8.18 19.53
C GLU A 59 5.78 6.91 19.18
N THR A 60 5.49 6.26 18.04
CA THR A 60 6.29 5.12 17.54
C THR A 60 7.62 5.53 16.93
N CYS A 61 7.83 6.83 16.63
CA CYS A 61 9.10 7.36 16.15
C CYS A 61 10.03 7.83 17.27
N VAL A 62 9.64 7.71 18.54
CA VAL A 62 10.53 8.00 19.66
C VAL A 62 11.73 7.05 19.62
N VAL A 63 12.91 7.64 19.63
CA VAL A 63 14.18 6.92 19.68
C VAL A 63 14.34 6.31 21.06
N GLY A 64 14.42 4.98 21.13
CA GLY A 64 14.65 4.29 22.40
C GLY A 64 16.09 4.48 22.89
N VAL A 65 16.34 4.12 24.16
CA VAL A 65 17.71 3.97 24.69
C VAL A 65 18.42 2.93 23.82
N GLY A 66 19.40 3.37 23.01
CA GLY A 66 20.02 2.57 21.95
C GLY A 66 19.95 3.18 20.54
N GLY A 67 19.31 4.33 20.34
CA GLY A 67 19.51 5.15 19.13
C GLY A 67 18.64 4.80 17.91
N PHE A 68 17.87 3.71 17.93
CA PHE A 68 17.03 3.29 16.81
C PHE A 68 15.54 3.28 17.17
N SER A 69 14.70 3.82 16.27
CA SER A 69 13.25 3.65 16.34
C SER A 69 12.84 2.26 15.84
N LYS A 70 11.79 1.69 16.45
CA LYS A 70 11.13 0.47 15.95
C LYS A 70 10.24 0.71 14.72
N ASN A 71 10.00 1.96 14.35
CA ASN A 71 9.27 2.33 13.14
C ASN A 71 10.27 2.70 12.03
N PRO A 72 10.38 1.89 10.95
CA PRO A 72 11.38 2.09 9.90
C PRO A 72 11.06 3.24 8.95
N PHE A 73 9.91 3.90 9.11
CA PHE A 73 9.38 4.92 8.19
C PHE A 73 9.46 6.35 8.75
N CYS A 74 10.18 6.56 9.85
CA CYS A 74 10.25 7.85 10.54
C CYS A 74 11.07 8.92 9.81
N ALA A 75 11.96 8.53 8.90
CA ALA A 75 12.83 9.44 8.17
C ALA A 75 12.03 10.18 7.07
N GLU A 76 11.99 11.51 7.14
CA GLU A 76 11.15 12.38 6.28
C GLU A 76 11.72 12.59 4.86
N ASP A 77 12.96 12.14 4.61
CA ASP A 77 13.69 12.21 3.34
C ASP A 77 13.60 10.94 2.47
N MET A 78 13.12 9.82 3.01
CA MET A 78 12.92 8.57 2.23
C MET A 78 12.13 8.78 0.93
N ASP A 79 12.73 8.34 -0.18
CA ASP A 79 12.10 8.33 -1.50
C ASP A 79 11.10 7.16 -1.67
N ALA A 80 10.37 7.16 -2.79
CA ALA A 80 9.41 6.10 -3.09
C ALA A 80 10.06 4.69 -3.10
N TYR A 81 11.31 4.55 -3.55
CA TYR A 81 11.99 3.26 -3.55
C TYR A 81 12.34 2.81 -2.12
N GLY A 82 12.93 3.69 -1.32
CA GLY A 82 13.29 3.46 0.08
C GLY A 82 12.09 3.05 0.92
N LEU A 83 10.93 3.67 0.71
CA LEU A 83 9.68 3.32 1.39
C LEU A 83 9.24 1.87 1.09
N VAL A 84 9.13 1.49 -0.19
CA VAL A 84 8.78 0.11 -0.60
C VAL A 84 9.82 -0.89 -0.09
N HIS A 85 11.11 -0.53 -0.15
CA HIS A 85 12.20 -1.40 0.28
C HIS A 85 12.21 -1.62 1.81
N ALA A 86 12.00 -0.56 2.61
CA ALA A 86 11.85 -0.65 4.06
C ALA A 86 10.59 -1.44 4.47
N LEU A 87 9.48 -1.24 3.74
CA LEU A 87 8.25 -1.99 3.91
C LEU A 87 8.48 -3.48 3.67
N THR A 88 9.18 -3.83 2.58
CA THR A 88 9.56 -5.21 2.26
C THR A 88 10.40 -5.83 3.37
N LYS A 89 11.45 -5.14 3.84
CA LYS A 89 12.35 -5.60 4.90
C LYS A 89 11.67 -5.84 6.25
N THR A 90 10.61 -5.08 6.56
CA THR A 90 9.90 -5.17 7.85
C THR A 90 8.57 -5.93 7.78
N SER A 91 8.07 -6.18 6.58
CA SER A 91 6.96 -7.11 6.33
C SER A 91 7.41 -8.56 6.43
N ASN A 92 6.49 -9.45 6.80
CA ASN A 92 6.69 -10.90 6.65
C ASN A 92 5.87 -11.40 5.45
N SER A 93 6.54 -11.57 4.32
CA SER A 93 5.96 -12.07 3.07
C SER A 93 5.46 -13.52 3.14
N THR A 94 5.88 -14.31 4.15
CA THR A 94 5.32 -15.65 4.38
C THR A 94 3.92 -15.62 5.02
N THR A 95 3.54 -14.50 5.64
CA THR A 95 2.27 -14.39 6.39
C THR A 95 1.13 -13.77 5.58
N PHE A 96 1.44 -12.82 4.69
CA PHE A 96 0.46 -12.08 3.90
C PHE A 96 0.87 -12.12 2.43
N CYS A 97 -0.11 -12.29 1.54
CA CYS A 97 0.18 -12.32 0.10
C CYS A 97 0.45 -10.95 -0.49
N LEU A 98 -0.06 -9.87 0.12
CA LEU A 98 0.19 -8.52 -0.34
C LEU A 98 0.24 -7.55 0.84
N VAL A 99 1.23 -6.66 0.86
CA VAL A 99 1.49 -5.75 2.00
C VAL A 99 1.64 -4.31 1.53
N TYR A 100 0.65 -3.48 1.81
CA TYR A 100 0.58 -2.10 1.32
C TYR A 100 0.69 -1.07 2.44
N LEU A 101 1.44 0.00 2.19
CA LEU A 101 1.48 1.19 3.03
C LEU A 101 0.54 2.26 2.44
N LEU A 102 -0.53 2.56 3.14
CA LEU A 102 -1.29 3.79 2.90
C LEU A 102 -0.58 4.92 3.66
N MET A 103 -0.49 6.11 3.09
CA MET A 103 0.16 7.24 3.75
C MET A 103 -0.44 8.60 3.35
N HIS A 104 -0.04 9.64 4.06
CA HIS A 104 -0.31 11.03 3.70
C HIS A 104 0.96 11.78 4.06
N ARG A 105 1.87 11.71 3.10
CA ARG A 105 3.21 12.26 3.09
C ARG A 105 3.51 12.66 1.65
N ASP A 106 3.94 13.89 1.48
CA ASP A 106 4.42 14.37 0.19
C ASP A 106 5.80 13.77 -0.10
N LEU A 107 6.09 13.43 -1.35
CA LEU A 107 7.36 12.81 -1.74
C LEU A 107 8.09 13.68 -2.74
N HIS A 108 9.40 13.84 -2.54
CA HIS A 108 10.26 14.62 -3.43
C HIS A 108 10.31 14.10 -4.89
N ASP A 109 9.94 12.85 -5.15
CA ASP A 109 9.84 12.29 -6.51
C ASP A 109 8.42 12.37 -7.13
N ASN A 110 7.51 13.12 -6.47
CA ASN A 110 6.13 13.40 -6.84
C ASN A 110 5.35 12.13 -7.24
N LYS A 111 5.37 11.11 -6.38
CA LYS A 111 4.73 9.81 -6.60
C LYS A 111 3.51 9.61 -5.70
N TRP A 112 2.35 9.47 -6.35
CA TRP A 112 1.12 9.00 -5.71
C TRP A 112 1.19 7.55 -5.19
N GLY A 113 2.09 6.72 -5.75
CA GLY A 113 2.27 5.33 -5.34
C GLY A 113 3.51 4.68 -5.95
N ARG A 114 3.82 3.47 -5.45
CA ARG A 114 4.77 2.53 -6.04
C ARG A 114 4.56 1.13 -5.46
N ALA A 115 4.61 0.11 -6.30
CA ALA A 115 4.67 -1.29 -5.88
C ALA A 115 5.77 -2.09 -6.56
N TRP A 116 6.13 -3.23 -5.95
CA TRP A 116 6.87 -4.26 -6.65
C TRP A 116 6.01 -4.87 -7.76
N GLN A 117 6.42 -4.63 -9.00
CA GLN A 117 5.76 -5.21 -10.17
C GLN A 117 6.09 -6.70 -10.28
N ALA A 118 5.06 -7.55 -10.44
CA ALA A 118 5.29 -8.95 -10.81
C ALA A 118 5.82 -9.04 -12.25
N ALA A 119 6.65 -10.04 -12.55
CA ALA A 119 7.06 -10.35 -13.90
C ALA A 119 7.12 -11.88 -14.11
N PRO A 120 6.72 -12.42 -15.28
CA PRO A 120 6.73 -13.88 -15.52
C PRO A 120 8.10 -14.57 -15.41
N SER A 121 9.19 -13.80 -15.40
CA SER A 121 10.58 -14.25 -15.27
C SER A 121 11.23 -13.87 -13.92
N ASP A 122 10.51 -13.19 -13.03
CA ASP A 122 11.00 -12.79 -11.70
C ASP A 122 10.07 -13.36 -10.64
N ASN A 123 10.48 -14.51 -10.09
CA ASN A 123 9.71 -15.21 -9.05
C ASN A 123 9.83 -14.55 -7.67
N ASP A 124 10.66 -13.52 -7.49
CA ASP A 124 10.83 -12.84 -6.21
C ASP A 124 9.84 -11.67 -6.03
N ARG A 125 9.06 -11.29 -7.05
CA ARG A 125 8.21 -10.07 -7.03
C ARG A 125 6.72 -10.29 -7.31
N GLY A 126 5.90 -9.47 -6.67
CA GLY A 126 4.45 -9.45 -6.86
C GLY A 126 3.69 -10.26 -5.81
N ILE A 127 2.42 -10.55 -6.09
CA ILE A 127 1.53 -11.20 -5.13
C ILE A 127 2.07 -12.57 -4.65
N CYS A 128 2.03 -12.76 -3.35
CA CYS A 128 2.54 -13.92 -2.62
C CYS A 128 4.04 -14.24 -2.80
N GLN A 129 4.86 -13.31 -3.32
CA GLN A 129 6.31 -13.48 -3.43
C GLN A 129 7.07 -12.77 -2.31
N ARG A 130 8.40 -12.88 -2.31
CA ARG A 130 9.28 -12.23 -1.32
C ARG A 130 9.10 -10.71 -1.28
N ASN A 131 9.01 -10.09 -2.45
CA ASN A 131 8.84 -8.66 -2.65
C ASN A 131 7.40 -8.38 -3.10
N ASN A 132 6.46 -8.46 -2.15
CA ASN A 132 5.02 -8.38 -2.38
C ASN A 132 4.39 -7.09 -1.81
N THR A 133 5.15 -5.99 -1.86
CA THR A 133 4.82 -4.75 -1.16
C THR A 133 4.68 -3.55 -2.08
N GLY A 134 3.97 -2.53 -1.59
CA GLY A 134 3.83 -1.24 -2.25
C GLY A 134 3.29 -0.17 -1.31
N PHE A 135 3.15 1.06 -1.80
CA PHE A 135 2.49 2.15 -1.08
C PHE A 135 1.60 3.00 -1.99
N VAL A 136 0.67 3.73 -1.38
CA VAL A 136 0.02 4.90 -2.00
C VAL A 136 -0.06 6.05 -1.00
N THR A 137 0.12 7.29 -1.48
CA THR A 137 -0.07 8.51 -0.69
C THR A 137 -1.38 9.20 -1.03
N LEU A 138 -1.94 9.90 -0.04
CA LEU A 138 -3.15 10.71 -0.13
C LEU A 138 -2.84 12.21 -0.31
N ILE A 139 -1.56 12.59 -0.46
CA ILE A 139 -1.10 13.96 -0.72
C ILE A 139 0.12 13.93 -1.65
N ASN A 140 0.20 14.88 -2.58
CA ASN A 140 1.35 15.09 -3.46
C ASN A 140 1.36 16.56 -3.91
N GLU A 141 2.52 17.22 -3.86
CA GLU A 141 2.70 18.64 -4.18
C GLU A 141 1.73 19.55 -3.38
N GLY A 142 1.53 19.24 -2.11
CA GLY A 142 0.56 19.87 -1.20
C GLY A 142 -0.91 19.47 -1.42
N GLU A 143 -1.26 19.02 -2.62
CA GLU A 143 -2.63 18.72 -3.03
C GLU A 143 -3.18 17.43 -2.43
N GLN A 144 -4.43 17.47 -1.97
CA GLN A 144 -5.11 16.33 -1.35
C GLN A 144 -5.76 15.44 -2.40
N ALA A 145 -5.46 14.14 -2.40
CA ALA A 145 -6.16 13.18 -3.25
C ALA A 145 -7.66 13.12 -2.88
N THR A 146 -8.52 13.17 -3.90
CA THR A 146 -9.94 12.84 -3.72
C THR A 146 -10.09 11.35 -3.41
N LEU A 147 -11.17 10.96 -2.72
CA LEU A 147 -11.44 9.55 -2.41
C LEU A 147 -11.49 8.66 -3.67
N LEU A 148 -11.95 9.20 -4.80
CA LEU A 148 -11.94 8.49 -6.09
C LEU A 148 -10.51 8.29 -6.60
N MET A 149 -9.70 9.36 -6.61
CA MET A 149 -8.30 9.29 -7.01
C MET A 149 -7.53 8.26 -6.18
N SER A 150 -7.65 8.29 -4.85
CA SER A 150 -7.00 7.35 -3.94
C SER A 150 -7.39 5.89 -4.19
N LYS A 151 -8.64 5.61 -4.58
CA LYS A 151 -9.10 4.27 -4.97
C LYS A 151 -8.45 3.82 -6.28
N LEU A 152 -8.38 4.71 -7.27
CA LEU A 152 -7.76 4.44 -8.57
C LEU A 152 -6.24 4.23 -8.44
N THR A 153 -5.55 5.05 -7.63
CA THR A 153 -4.12 4.86 -7.32
C THR A 153 -3.87 3.51 -6.64
N LEU A 154 -4.67 3.12 -5.64
CA LEU A 154 -4.51 1.83 -4.99
C LEU A 154 -4.76 0.65 -5.96
N ALA A 155 -5.78 0.76 -6.82
CA ALA A 155 -6.03 -0.22 -7.87
C ALA A 155 -4.88 -0.30 -8.89
N HIS A 156 -4.30 0.83 -9.28
CA HIS A 156 -3.16 0.91 -10.20
C HIS A 156 -1.94 0.14 -9.66
N GLU A 157 -1.56 0.40 -8.40
CA GLU A 157 -0.43 -0.30 -7.78
C GLU A 157 -0.70 -1.80 -7.59
N PHE A 158 -1.93 -2.19 -7.24
CA PHE A 158 -2.31 -3.61 -7.20
C PHE A 158 -2.16 -4.25 -8.58
N GLY A 159 -2.45 -3.51 -9.65
CA GLY A 159 -2.18 -3.90 -11.04
C GLY A 159 -0.71 -4.24 -11.25
N HIS A 160 0.22 -3.43 -10.74
CA HIS A 160 1.65 -3.76 -10.77
C HIS A 160 1.98 -5.02 -9.98
N SER A 161 1.48 -5.16 -8.75
CA SER A 161 1.67 -6.39 -7.96
C SER A 161 1.08 -7.66 -8.59
N LEU A 162 0.17 -7.52 -9.55
CA LEU A 162 -0.43 -8.58 -10.35
C LEU A 162 0.20 -8.71 -11.77
N GLY A 163 1.23 -7.91 -12.06
CA GLY A 163 2.05 -8.01 -13.26
C GLY A 163 1.62 -7.16 -14.45
N SER A 164 0.65 -6.25 -14.28
CA SER A 164 0.42 -5.19 -15.26
C SER A 164 1.66 -4.31 -15.33
N PRO A 165 2.24 -4.08 -16.52
CA PRO A 165 3.34 -3.14 -16.67
C PRO A 165 2.87 -1.70 -16.39
N SER A 166 3.81 -0.83 -16.00
CA SER A 166 3.64 0.61 -16.19
C SER A 166 3.68 0.93 -17.69
N THR A 167 3.10 2.07 -18.11
CA THR A 167 3.00 2.47 -19.53
C THR A 167 4.36 2.63 -20.24
N HIS A 168 5.46 2.68 -19.48
CA HIS A 168 6.84 2.65 -19.98
C HIS A 168 7.37 1.24 -20.33
N SER A 169 6.68 0.16 -19.96
CA SER A 169 7.10 -1.22 -20.21
C SER A 169 6.11 -1.94 -21.13
N ARG A 170 6.31 -1.83 -22.45
CA ARG A 170 5.46 -2.49 -23.45
C ARG A 170 5.71 -4.02 -23.53
N ARG A 171 5.26 -4.78 -22.53
CA ARG A 171 5.12 -6.25 -22.61
C ARG A 171 3.79 -6.71 -21.97
N PRO A 172 2.95 -7.48 -22.68
CA PRO A 172 1.66 -7.92 -22.14
C PRO A 172 1.84 -8.91 -20.97
N PRO A 173 0.99 -8.86 -19.93
CA PRO A 173 1.03 -9.84 -18.85
C PRO A 173 0.57 -11.22 -19.34
N THR A 174 1.26 -12.29 -18.90
CA THR A 174 0.90 -13.67 -19.24
C THR A 174 0.12 -14.35 -18.11
N SER A 175 -0.67 -15.38 -18.45
CA SER A 175 -1.72 -15.99 -17.63
C SER A 175 -1.29 -16.72 -16.36
N ARG A 176 0.00 -16.67 -15.96
CA ARG A 176 0.56 -17.51 -14.88
C ARG A 176 0.40 -16.95 -13.46
N ILE A 177 0.08 -15.66 -13.31
CA ILE A 177 0.18 -14.93 -12.03
C ILE A 177 -1.05 -15.17 -11.10
N TRP A 178 -2.19 -15.54 -11.66
CA TRP A 178 -3.52 -15.39 -11.06
C TRP A 178 -4.04 -16.56 -10.20
N ARG A 179 -3.18 -17.34 -9.53
CA ARG A 179 -3.57 -18.61 -8.86
C ARG A 179 -3.59 -18.61 -7.33
N GLN A 180 -3.62 -17.46 -6.64
CA GLN A 180 -3.57 -17.44 -5.17
C GLN A 180 -4.68 -16.60 -4.53
N ASN A 181 -5.57 -17.30 -3.82
CA ASN A 181 -6.73 -16.75 -3.11
C ASN A 181 -6.34 -16.41 -1.66
N LYS A 182 -5.64 -15.29 -1.42
CA LYS A 182 -5.22 -14.85 -0.08
C LYS A 182 -5.18 -13.33 0.10
N SER A 183 -5.41 -12.93 1.35
CA SER A 183 -5.72 -11.59 1.81
C SER A 183 -4.57 -10.57 1.75
N LEU A 184 -4.99 -9.31 1.79
CA LEU A 184 -4.20 -8.08 1.82
C LEU A 184 -3.91 -7.62 3.26
N LEU A 185 -2.71 -7.10 3.50
CA LEU A 185 -2.36 -6.33 4.69
C LEU A 185 -2.21 -4.86 4.32
N LEU A 186 -3.03 -3.99 4.91
CA LEU A 186 -2.88 -2.54 4.82
C LEU A 186 -2.26 -1.99 6.10
N LEU A 187 -1.05 -1.47 5.97
CA LEU A 187 -0.30 -0.71 6.96
C LEU A 187 -0.57 0.79 6.73
N HIS A 188 -0.47 1.62 7.77
CA HIS A 188 -0.57 3.08 7.64
C HIS A 188 0.59 3.80 8.34
N TYR A 189 1.40 4.59 7.61
CA TYR A 189 2.32 5.65 8.08
C TYR A 189 2.98 6.35 6.88
N VAL A 190 3.41 7.61 6.93
CA VAL A 190 3.20 8.64 7.97
C VAL A 190 1.76 9.13 7.92
#